data_AF-A0A4Y2G731-F1
#
_entry.id   AF-A0A4Y2G731-F1
#
_cell.length_a   1.000
_cell.length_b   1.000
_cell.length_c   1.000
_cell.angle_alpha   90.00
_cell.angle_beta   90.00
_cell.angle_gamma   90.00
#
_symmetry.space_group_name_H-M   'P 1'
#
loop_
_entity.id
_entity.type
_entity.pdbx_description
1 polymer ?
#
loop_
_entity_poly.entity_id
_entity_poly.type
_entity_poly.pdbx_seq_one_letter_code
_entity_poly.pdbx_strand_id
1 'polypeptide(L)'
;IQEEESIGLSAARLRQLLNQLTEAGARIAEWHQSFQVIASLPMEFSGIVQSIYRWEDGKFAFDNVVNELVAEESRLKQCQSDRDFIALEGKLDRIKFNKFVSNKCKKDIAKVRKCFGCGKPGHVITNCHVKFKVISVKKLN
;
A
#
# COMPACT_ATOMS: atom_id res chain seq x y z
N ILE A 1 -10.89 9.96 18.27
CA ILE A 1 -9.93 10.53 17.30
C ILE A 1 -10.70 10.73 16.00
N GLN A 2 -10.61 11.90 15.36
CA GLN A 2 -11.18 12.04 14.01
C GLN A 2 -10.34 11.15 13.07
N GLU A 3 -10.94 10.37 12.17
CA GLU A 3 -10.29 9.22 11.48
C GLU A 3 -8.96 9.51 10.74
N GLU A 4 -8.58 10.77 10.50
CA GLU A 4 -7.30 11.16 9.85
C GLU A 4 -6.37 11.98 10.74
N GLU A 5 -6.72 12.18 12.00
CA GLU A 5 -5.97 13.05 12.87
C GLU A 5 -4.73 12.36 13.46
N SER A 6 -3.57 13.03 13.42
CA SER A 6 -2.35 12.49 14.02
C SER A 6 -2.43 12.41 15.55
N ILE A 7 -1.72 11.44 16.12
CA ILE A 7 -1.65 11.26 17.58
C ILE A 7 -1.11 12.51 18.27
N GLY A 8 -0.12 13.18 17.67
CA GLY A 8 0.45 14.41 18.21
C GLY A 8 -0.58 15.55 18.30
N LEU A 9 -1.44 15.71 17.28
CA LEU A 9 -2.51 16.71 17.28
C LEU A 9 -3.57 16.39 18.35
N SER A 10 -3.95 15.12 18.47
CA SER A 10 -4.94 14.66 19.44
C SER A 10 -4.45 14.89 20.87
N ALA A 11 -3.20 14.52 21.14
CA ALA A 11 -2.53 14.74 22.42
C ALA A 11 -2.40 16.23 22.76
N ALA A 12 -2.06 17.08 21.78
CA ALA A 12 -1.97 18.52 21.98
C ALA A 12 -3.33 19.14 22.38
N ARG A 13 -4.42 18.74 21.71
CA ARG A 13 -5.76 19.21 22.10
C ARG A 13 -6.19 18.71 23.47
N LEU A 14 -5.89 17.46 23.81
CA LEU A 14 -6.15 16.94 25.14
C LEU A 14 -5.37 17.74 26.19
N ARG A 15 -4.10 18.03 25.95
CA ARG A 15 -3.28 18.86 26.82
C ARG A 15 -3.87 20.27 27.00
N GLN A 16 -4.35 20.89 25.93
CA GLN A 16 -5.04 22.18 26.01
C GLN A 16 -6.29 22.11 26.91
N LEU A 17 -7.13 21.07 26.75
CA LEU A 17 -8.31 20.87 27.59
C LEU A 17 -7.94 20.63 29.06
N LEU A 18 -6.91 19.83 29.33
CA LEU A 18 -6.42 19.55 30.68
C LEU A 18 -5.89 20.82 31.37
N ASN A 19 -5.24 21.71 30.61
CA ASN A 19 -4.80 23.00 31.13
C ASN A 19 -5.99 23.89 31.50
N GLN A 20 -7.02 23.98 30.66
CA GLN A 20 -8.25 24.73 30.95
C GLN A 20 -8.96 24.20 32.20
N LEU A 21 -9.03 22.87 32.36
CA LEU A 21 -9.59 22.25 33.57
C LEU A 21 -8.77 22.56 34.82
N THR A 22 -7.44 22.56 34.68
CA THR A 22 -6.52 22.91 35.76
C THR A 22 -6.69 24.37 36.19
N GLU A 23 -6.82 25.29 35.24
CA GLU A 23 -7.11 26.72 35.48
C GLU A 23 -8.46 26.93 36.19
N ALA A 24 -9.45 26.07 35.90
CA ALA A 24 -10.74 26.06 36.58
C ALA A 24 -10.74 25.36 37.96
N GLY A 25 -9.57 24.89 38.43
CA GLY A 25 -9.41 24.21 39.73
C GLY A 25 -9.66 22.70 39.70
N ALA A 26 -10.00 22.12 38.55
CA ALA A 26 -10.23 20.68 38.37
C ALA A 26 -8.95 19.96 37.92
N ARG A 27 -8.03 19.71 38.86
CA ARG A 27 -6.77 19.00 38.57
C ARG A 27 -7.02 17.52 38.34
N ILE A 28 -6.59 17.02 37.17
CA ILE A 28 -6.61 15.60 36.82
C ILE A 28 -5.22 15.02 37.07
N ALA A 29 -5.15 13.88 37.74
CA ALA A 29 -3.88 13.22 38.01
C ALA A 29 -3.20 12.78 36.70
N GLU A 30 -1.87 12.93 36.64
CA GLU A 30 -1.09 12.75 35.41
C GLU A 30 -1.27 11.36 34.77
N TRP A 31 -1.28 10.30 35.57
CA TRP A 31 -1.49 8.94 35.09
C TRP A 31 -2.84 8.79 34.36
N HIS A 32 -3.91 9.44 34.82
CA HIS A 32 -5.19 9.42 34.12
C HIS A 32 -5.10 10.10 32.75
N GLN A 33 -4.31 11.17 32.63
CA GLN A 33 -4.09 11.85 31.36
C GLN A 33 -3.42 10.88 30.37
N SER A 34 -2.42 10.11 30.82
CA SER A 34 -1.76 9.08 30.03
C SER A 34 -2.73 8.00 29.56
N PHE A 35 -3.57 7.47 30.46
CA PHE A 35 -4.60 6.50 30.09
C PHE A 35 -5.61 7.05 29.10
N GLN A 36 -5.98 8.33 29.22
CA GLN A 36 -6.94 8.95 28.31
C GLN A 36 -6.43 8.96 26.86
N VAL A 37 -5.14 9.23 26.64
CA VAL A 37 -4.54 9.14 25.31
C VAL A 37 -4.56 7.70 24.81
N ILE A 38 -4.11 6.75 25.64
CA ILE A 38 -4.03 5.33 25.27
C ILE A 38 -5.40 4.76 24.91
N ALA A 39 -6.45 5.10 25.66
CA ALA A 39 -7.81 4.63 25.43
C ALA A 39 -8.39 5.11 24.09
N SER A 40 -7.85 6.20 23.53
CA SER A 40 -8.30 6.75 22.26
C SER A 40 -7.62 6.13 21.04
N LEU A 41 -6.59 5.31 21.24
CA LEU A 41 -5.74 4.79 20.16
C LEU A 41 -6.43 3.71 19.33
N PRO A 42 -6.11 3.65 18.02
CA PRO A 42 -6.54 2.55 17.18
C PRO A 42 -5.66 1.31 17.41
N MET A 43 -6.14 0.17 16.92
CA MET A 43 -5.60 -1.17 17.23
C MET A 43 -4.17 -1.40 16.73
N GLU A 44 -3.68 -0.64 15.76
CA GLU A 44 -2.32 -0.69 15.22
C GLU A 44 -1.26 -0.36 16.28
N PHE A 45 -1.64 0.40 17.31
CA PHE A 45 -0.76 0.78 18.43
C PHE A 45 -0.71 -0.29 19.53
N SER A 46 -1.42 -1.42 19.40
CA SER A 46 -1.51 -2.42 20.48
C SER A 46 -0.13 -2.90 20.97
N GLY A 47 0.84 -3.03 20.06
CA GLY A 47 2.22 -3.43 20.40
C GLY A 47 2.92 -2.42 21.32
N ILE A 48 2.90 -1.14 20.95
CA ILE A 48 3.52 -0.10 21.78
C ILE A 48 2.78 0.09 23.10
N VAL A 49 1.44 -0.02 23.10
CA VAL A 49 0.63 0.09 24.32
C VAL A 49 1.02 -0.99 25.34
N GLN A 50 1.21 -2.24 24.90
CA GLN A 50 1.68 -3.32 25.77
C GLN A 50 3.09 -3.07 26.32
N SER A 51 3.97 -2.40 25.56
CA SER A 51 5.29 -2.00 26.02
C SER A 51 5.21 -0.91 27.09
N ILE A 52 4.38 0.12 26.85
CA ILE A 52 4.14 1.23 27.76
C ILE A 52 3.59 0.73 29.10
N TYR A 53 2.65 -0.22 29.11
CA TYR A 53 2.11 -0.78 30.35
C TYR A 53 3.11 -1.59 31.19
N ARG A 54 4.30 -1.90 30.65
CA ARG A 54 5.38 -2.58 31.38
C ARG A 54 6.40 -1.59 31.94
N TRP A 55 6.21 -0.29 31.74
CA TRP A 55 7.09 0.72 32.30
C TRP A 55 6.94 0.80 33.82
N GLU A 56 7.97 1.32 34.46
CA GLU A 56 7.89 1.76 35.85
C GLU A 56 6.94 2.96 35.98
N ASP A 57 6.26 3.08 37.12
CA ASP A 57 5.25 4.13 37.37
C ASP A 57 5.80 5.54 37.12
N GLY A 58 7.06 5.79 37.51
CA GLY A 58 7.72 7.09 37.31
C GLY A 58 7.97 7.45 35.84
N LYS A 59 8.02 6.45 34.95
CA LYS A 59 8.16 6.66 33.51
C LYS A 59 6.80 6.84 32.82
N PHE A 60 5.71 6.37 33.43
CA PHE A 60 4.34 6.48 32.93
C PHE A 60 3.75 7.90 33.10
N ALA A 61 4.45 8.89 32.56
CA ALA A 61 4.05 10.29 32.49
C ALA A 61 3.44 10.63 31.13
N PHE A 62 2.55 11.61 31.08
CA PHE A 62 1.81 11.95 29.86
C PHE A 62 2.75 12.25 28.68
N ASP A 63 3.78 13.08 28.92
CA ASP A 63 4.71 13.48 27.87
C ASP A 63 5.52 12.29 27.34
N ASN A 64 5.94 11.38 28.22
CA ASN A 64 6.68 10.18 27.82
C ASN A 64 5.82 9.25 26.96
N VAL A 65 4.55 9.06 27.36
CA VAL A 65 3.58 8.26 26.61
C VAL A 65 3.33 8.88 25.24
N VAL A 66 3.04 10.18 25.17
CA VAL A 66 2.80 10.87 23.90
C VAL A 66 4.01 10.80 22.98
N ASN A 67 5.22 11.02 23.52
CA ASN A 67 6.46 10.94 22.73
C ASN A 67 6.64 9.56 22.09
N GLU A 68 6.40 8.47 22.83
CA GLU A 68 6.52 7.13 22.24
C GLU A 68 5.41 6.79 21.27
N LEU A 69 4.19 7.30 21.49
CA LEU A 69 3.11 7.09 20.52
C LEU A 69 3.38 7.86 19.22
N VAL A 70 3.99 9.06 19.27
CA VAL A 70 4.39 9.81 18.07
C VAL A 70 5.55 9.11 17.35
N ALA A 71 6.52 8.55 18.09
CA ALA A 71 7.58 7.74 17.51
C ALA A 71 7.02 6.49 16.83
N GLU A 72 6.07 5.80 17.47
CA GLU A 72 5.40 4.64 16.90
C GLU A 72 4.58 5.01 15.66
N GLU A 73 3.84 6.11 15.67
CA GLU A 73 3.11 6.58 14.49
C GLU A 73 4.06 6.79 13.31
N SER A 74 5.23 7.38 13.55
CA SER A 74 6.27 7.57 12.52
C SER A 74 6.79 6.24 12.00
N ARG A 75 7.05 5.28 12.89
CA ARG A 75 7.49 3.92 12.54
C ARG A 75 6.43 3.18 11.71
N LEU A 76 5.16 3.27 12.08
CA LEU A 76 4.04 2.65 11.36
C LEU A 76 3.91 3.23 9.95
N LYS A 77 4.01 4.55 9.80
CA LYS A 77 4.01 5.23 8.49
C LYS A 77 5.17 4.79 7.60
N GLN A 78 6.36 4.62 8.16
CA GLN A 78 7.52 4.10 7.43
C GLN A 78 7.30 2.65 6.99
N CYS A 79 6.88 1.77 7.91
CA CYS A 79 6.56 0.38 7.58
C CYS A 79 5.48 0.26 6.49
N GLN A 80 4.49 1.13 6.49
CA GLN A 80 3.47 1.16 5.45
C GLN A 80 4.07 1.55 4.10
N SER A 81 4.88 2.61 4.08
CA SER A 81 5.57 3.09 2.88
C SER A 81 6.48 2.02 2.26
N ASP A 82 7.25 1.31 3.10
CA ASP A 82 8.14 0.23 2.64
C ASP A 82 7.33 -0.94 2.05
N ARG A 83 6.20 -1.31 2.67
CA ARG A 83 5.29 -2.34 2.14
C ARG A 83 4.70 -1.93 0.79
N ASP A 84 4.28 -0.67 0.66
CA ASP A 84 3.70 -0.14 -0.57
C ASP A 84 4.75 -0.11 -1.69
N PHE A 85 5.99 0.24 -1.38
CA PHE A 85 7.12 0.19 -2.30
C PHE A 85 7.37 -1.25 -2.80
N ILE A 86 7.48 -2.22 -1.89
CA ILE A 86 7.67 -3.64 -2.24
C ILE A 86 6.51 -4.14 -3.12
N ALA A 87 5.27 -3.76 -2.79
CA ALA A 87 4.10 -4.13 -3.57
C ALA A 87 4.11 -3.53 -4.99
N LEU A 88 4.60 -2.30 -5.16
CA LEU A 88 4.76 -1.66 -6.46
C LEU A 88 5.89 -2.30 -7.28
N GLU A 89 7.06 -2.55 -6.69
CA GLU A 89 8.16 -3.23 -7.37
C GLU A 89 7.77 -4.64 -7.84
N GLY A 90 7.10 -5.41 -6.99
CA GLY A 90 6.60 -6.74 -7.34
C GLY A 90 5.61 -6.71 -8.52
N LYS A 91 4.79 -5.67 -8.65
CA LYS A 91 3.89 -5.47 -9.81
C LYS A 91 4.70 -5.17 -11.07
N LEU A 92 5.71 -4.30 -10.99
CA LEU A 92 6.56 -3.96 -12.14
C LEU A 92 7.32 -5.18 -12.65
N ASP A 93 7.86 -6.00 -11.76
CA ASP A 93 8.59 -7.21 -12.15
C ASP A 93 7.68 -8.28 -12.76
N ARG A 94 6.45 -8.44 -12.26
CA ARG A 94 5.43 -9.26 -12.92
C ARG A 94 5.09 -8.74 -14.32
N ILE A 95 4.94 -7.43 -14.50
CA ILE A 95 4.66 -6.82 -15.81
C ILE A 95 5.81 -7.07 -16.78
N LYS A 96 7.06 -6.86 -16.35
CA LYS A 96 8.26 -7.13 -17.16
C LYS A 96 8.33 -8.60 -17.56
N PHE A 97 8.11 -9.52 -16.61
CA PHE A 97 8.11 -10.96 -16.87
C PHE A 97 7.02 -11.36 -17.88
N ASN A 98 5.78 -10.89 -17.69
CA ASN A 98 4.68 -11.17 -18.62
C ASN A 98 4.95 -10.61 -20.02
N LYS A 99 5.56 -9.43 -20.13
CA LYS A 99 5.98 -8.85 -21.42
C LYS A 99 7.06 -9.70 -22.09
N PHE A 100 8.04 -10.19 -21.33
CA PHE A 100 9.07 -11.09 -21.85
C PHE A 100 8.48 -12.42 -22.34
N VAL A 101 7.63 -13.08 -21.53
CA VAL A 101 6.95 -14.34 -21.89
C VAL A 101 6.05 -14.15 -23.11
N SER A 102 5.25 -13.08 -23.15
CA SER A 102 4.39 -12.77 -24.31
C SER A 102 5.23 -12.56 -25.58
N ASN A 103 6.33 -11.82 -25.49
CA ASN A 103 7.22 -11.60 -26.63
C ASN A 103 7.93 -12.89 -27.08
N LYS A 104 8.31 -13.77 -26.15
CA LYS A 104 8.86 -15.09 -26.46
C LYS A 104 7.84 -15.95 -27.21
N CYS A 105 6.62 -16.09 -26.66
CA CYS A 105 5.52 -16.80 -27.32
C CYS A 105 5.20 -16.24 -28.72
N LYS A 106 5.17 -14.90 -28.88
CA LYS A 106 4.96 -14.27 -30.20
C LYS A 106 6.07 -14.62 -31.19
N LYS A 107 7.33 -14.60 -30.76
CA LYS A 107 8.48 -14.99 -31.60
C LYS A 107 8.42 -16.46 -32.00
N ASP A 108 8.05 -17.34 -31.08
CA ASP A 108 7.97 -18.79 -31.35
C ASP A 108 6.80 -19.11 -32.29
N ILE A 109 5.62 -18.49 -32.08
CA ILE A 109 4.48 -18.60 -33.00
C ILE A 109 4.83 -18.08 -34.38
N ALA A 110 5.53 -16.94 -34.49
CA ALA A 110 5.93 -16.38 -35.78
C ALA A 110 6.90 -17.29 -36.56
N LYS A 111 7.74 -18.06 -35.87
CA LYS A 111 8.66 -19.03 -36.49
C LYS A 111 7.95 -20.28 -36.99
N VAL A 112 6.97 -20.78 -36.24
CA VAL A 112 6.30 -22.06 -36.54
C VAL A 112 5.08 -21.88 -37.45
N ARG A 113 4.29 -20.83 -37.25
CA ARG A 113 3.04 -20.60 -37.98
C ARG A 113 3.34 -20.08 -39.38
N LYS A 114 2.95 -20.87 -40.39
CA LYS A 114 3.04 -20.49 -41.81
C LYS A 114 1.87 -19.60 -42.19
N CYS A 115 2.12 -18.59 -43.03
CA CYS A 115 1.07 -17.78 -43.64
C CYS A 115 0.17 -18.68 -44.52
N PHE A 116 -1.15 -18.64 -44.31
CA PHE A 116 -2.11 -19.43 -45.11
C PHE A 116 -2.17 -19.03 -46.57
N GLY A 117 -1.66 -17.84 -46.89
CA GLY A 117 -1.54 -17.38 -48.25
C GLY A 117 -0.29 -17.94 -48.95
N CYS A 118 0.90 -17.52 -48.52
CA CYS A 118 2.14 -17.82 -49.24
C CYS A 118 2.95 -18.99 -48.66
N GLY A 119 2.48 -19.59 -47.56
CA GLY A 119 3.14 -20.72 -46.89
C GLY A 119 4.41 -20.37 -46.12
N LYS A 120 4.89 -19.12 -46.15
CA LYS A 120 6.11 -18.68 -45.44
C LYS A 120 5.78 -18.26 -43.99
N PRO A 121 6.62 -18.60 -43.01
CA PRO A 121 6.46 -18.14 -41.63
C PRO A 121 6.78 -16.64 -41.49
N GLY A 122 6.56 -16.07 -40.31
CA GLY A 122 6.94 -14.69 -39.96
C GLY A 122 5.85 -13.63 -40.16
N HIS A 123 4.73 -13.95 -40.79
CA HIS A 123 3.60 -13.02 -40.97
C HIS A 123 2.26 -13.76 -41.11
N VAL A 124 1.16 -13.05 -40.90
CA VAL A 124 -0.21 -13.55 -41.13
C VAL A 124 -0.71 -13.16 -42.52
N ILE A 125 -1.75 -13.83 -43.02
CA ILE A 125 -2.28 -13.64 -44.39
C ILE A 125 -2.70 -12.19 -44.70
N THR A 126 -3.16 -11.43 -43.70
CA THR A 126 -3.54 -10.02 -43.84
C THR A 126 -2.35 -9.11 -44.17
N ASN A 127 -1.15 -9.49 -43.73
CA ASN A 127 0.09 -8.74 -43.95
C ASN A 127 0.96 -9.41 -45.02
N CYS A 128 0.36 -10.26 -45.85
CA CYS A 128 1.09 -10.95 -46.92
C CYS A 128 1.26 -10.02 -48.13
N HIS A 129 2.51 -9.85 -48.57
CA HIS A 129 2.82 -9.08 -49.78
C HIS A 129 2.49 -9.81 -51.08
N VAL A 130 2.14 -11.10 -51.00
CA VAL A 130 1.66 -11.86 -52.16
C VAL A 130 0.18 -11.54 -52.35
N LYS A 131 -0.17 -10.94 -53.49
CA LYS A 131 -1.56 -10.70 -53.85
C LYS A 131 -2.22 -12.04 -54.20
N PHE A 132 -3.11 -12.53 -53.34
CA PHE A 132 -3.96 -13.67 -53.67
C PHE A 132 -4.97 -13.22 -54.72
N LYS A 133 -4.93 -13.85 -55.90
CA LYS A 133 -6.09 -13.83 -56.80
C LYS A 133 -7.20 -14.57 -56.06
N VAL A 134 -8.21 -13.84 -55.62
CA VAL A 134 -9.41 -14.43 -55.03
C VAL A 134 -9.97 -15.42 -56.05
N ILE A 135 -9.90 -16.72 -55.76
CA ILE A 135 -10.62 -17.70 -56.56
C ILE A 135 -12.09 -17.57 -56.15
N SER A 136 -12.87 -16.88 -56.97
CA SER A 136 -14.33 -16.83 -56.82
C SER A 136 -14.87 -18.25 -56.95
N VAL A 137 -15.23 -18.87 -55.83
CA VAL A 137 -15.91 -20.17 -55.83
C VAL A 137 -17.29 -19.94 -56.43
N LYS A 138 -17.47 -20.34 -57.70
CA LYS A 138 -18.81 -20.44 -58.30
C LYS A 138 -19.58 -21.48 -57.49
N LYS A 139 -20.68 -21.05 -56.85
CA LYS A 139 -21.69 -21.95 -56.28
C LYS A 139 -22.12 -22.92 -57.39
N LEU A 140 -21.85 -24.21 -57.19
CA LEU A 140 -22.53 -25.28 -57.92
C LEU A 140 -23.94 -25.35 -57.33
N ASN A 141 -24.93 -25.08 -58.17
CA ASN A 141 -26.35 -25.31 -57.90
C ASN A 141 -26.63 -26.81 -57.90
#